data_AF-D5ZQ49-F1
#
_entry.id   AF-D5ZQ49-F1
#
_cell.length_a   1.000
_cell.length_b   1.000
_cell.length_c   1.000
_cell.angle_alpha   90.00
_cell.angle_beta   90.00
_cell.angle_gamma   90.00
#
_symmetry.space_group_name_H-M   'P 1'
#
loop_
_entity.id
_entity.type
_entity.pdbx_description
1 polymer ?
#
loop_
_entity_poly.entity_id
_entity_poly.type
_entity_poly.pdbx_seq_one_letter_code
_entity_poly.pdbx_strand_id
1 'polypeptide(L)'
;MRLANFEGPFDLLLQLIAKHKLDVTEVALSEVTDEFMAYIRALGADWDLDETTEFLVVAATLLDLKAARLLPAAEVEDEADLALLEARDLLFARLLQYRAYKRIAEIFSGRLDDEARRRPRTVGLEPHHAELLPEVVIRIGPEGFARLAVRAMRPRPRPQVYVDHIHAPLVSVQEQAGIVVARLRELGEAGFRTLVEDTDDTLTVVARFLALLELYREKAVALDQETALGELTVRWTGGDGDAAPTVTDEFDRPPGPTEEESKT
;
A
#
# COMPACT_ATOMS: atom_id res chain seq x y z
N MET A 1 5.57 23.64 8.60
CA MET A 1 6.70 24.35 9.23
C MET A 1 7.95 23.55 8.88
N ARG A 2 9.05 24.18 8.46
CA ARG A 2 10.32 23.47 8.21
C ARG A 2 11.10 23.45 9.51
N LEU A 3 11.14 22.31 10.20
CA LEU A 3 12.13 22.11 11.25
C LEU A 3 13.48 21.89 10.57
N ALA A 4 14.40 22.85 10.79
CA ALA A 4 15.81 22.80 10.43
C ALA A 4 16.18 22.09 9.10
N ASN A 5 15.81 22.65 7.93
CA ASN A 5 16.38 22.29 6.61
C ASN A 5 16.19 20.84 6.08
N PHE A 6 15.38 19.97 6.69
CA PHE A 6 15.06 18.65 6.12
C PHE A 6 13.57 18.33 6.30
N GLU A 7 13.06 17.46 5.43
CA GLU A 7 11.62 17.11 5.34
C GLU A 7 11.29 15.76 6.01
N GLY A 8 12.20 15.20 6.81
CA GLY A 8 12.00 13.94 7.53
C GLY A 8 13.32 13.18 7.80
N PRO A 9 13.26 12.00 8.46
CA PRO A 9 14.44 11.26 8.88
C PRO A 9 15.28 10.74 7.70
N PHE A 10 14.63 10.33 6.61
CA PHE A 10 15.34 9.89 5.39
C PHE A 10 16.09 11.03 4.70
N ASP A 11 15.57 12.25 4.76
CA ASP A 11 16.26 13.40 4.19
C ASP A 11 17.52 13.76 5.00
N LEU A 12 17.39 13.75 6.34
CA LEU A 12 18.54 13.91 7.23
C LEU A 12 19.60 12.83 6.94
N LEU A 13 19.20 11.57 6.83
CA LEU A 13 20.13 10.48 6.49
C LEU A 13 20.80 10.68 5.14
N LEU A 14 20.06 11.08 4.10
CA LEU A 14 20.66 11.37 2.80
C LEU A 14 21.68 12.51 2.87
N GLN A 15 21.41 13.56 3.66
CA GLN A 15 22.35 14.66 3.85
C GLN A 15 23.62 14.21 4.60
N LEU A 16 23.48 13.42 5.66
CA LEU A 16 24.60 12.85 6.42
C LEU A 16 25.44 11.92 5.56
N ILE A 17 24.80 11.03 4.78
CA ILE A 17 25.48 10.13 3.85
C ILE A 17 26.18 10.92 2.72
N ALA A 18 25.54 11.96 2.19
CA ALA A 18 26.15 12.79 1.16
C ALA A 18 27.38 13.57 1.65
N LYS A 19 27.37 14.02 2.92
CA LYS A 19 28.50 14.70 3.58
C LYS A 19 29.73 13.80 3.67
N HIS A 20 29.52 12.51 3.94
CA HIS A 20 30.59 11.49 4.03
C HIS A 20 31.01 10.90 2.68
N LYS A 21 30.57 11.49 1.56
CA LYS A 21 31.04 11.24 0.17
C LYS A 21 31.52 9.81 -0.12
N LEU A 22 30.59 8.95 -0.52
CA LEU A 22 30.85 7.72 -1.28
C LEU A 22 31.60 6.58 -0.58
N ASP A 23 31.86 6.64 0.72
CA ASP A 23 32.21 5.44 1.48
C ASP A 23 30.91 4.78 1.99
N VAL A 24 30.05 4.27 1.10
CA VAL A 24 28.94 3.38 1.53
C VAL A 24 29.53 1.99 1.84
N THR A 25 30.48 1.97 2.77
CA THR A 25 31.02 0.77 3.39
C THR A 25 30.52 0.72 4.84
N GLU A 26 30.62 -0.44 5.45
CA GLU A 26 30.08 -0.70 6.79
C GLU A 26 30.59 0.28 7.87
N VAL A 27 31.77 0.87 7.67
CA VAL A 27 32.37 1.86 8.57
C VAL A 27 31.57 3.18 8.59
N ALA A 28 31.00 3.60 7.45
CA ALA A 28 30.24 4.85 7.38
C ALA A 28 28.84 4.76 8.00
N LEU A 29 28.23 3.57 8.07
CA LEU A 29 26.91 3.45 8.71
C LEU A 29 26.98 3.74 10.20
N SER A 30 28.05 3.29 10.87
CA SER A 30 28.25 3.54 12.31
C SER A 30 28.45 5.03 12.63
N GLU A 31 29.20 5.74 11.78
CA GLU A 31 29.43 7.19 11.89
C GLU A 31 28.16 7.98 11.58
N VAL A 32 27.41 7.59 10.55
CA VAL A 32 26.11 8.19 10.21
C VAL A 32 25.11 7.97 11.34
N THR A 33 25.07 6.79 11.96
CA THR A 33 24.22 6.52 13.13
C THR A 33 24.61 7.43 14.30
N ASP A 34 25.89 7.64 14.57
CA ASP A 34 26.32 8.55 15.64
C ASP A 34 25.93 10.00 15.37
N GLU A 35 26.11 10.48 14.14
CA GLU A 35 25.70 11.83 13.74
C GLU A 35 24.17 11.99 13.80
N PHE A 36 23.42 10.98 13.36
CA PHE A 36 21.95 10.97 13.43
C PHE A 36 21.45 11.04 14.88
N MET A 37 22.04 10.22 15.76
CA MET A 37 21.69 10.22 17.19
C MET A 37 22.13 11.50 17.90
N ALA A 38 23.28 12.07 17.54
CA ALA A 38 23.72 13.37 18.05
C ALA A 38 22.74 14.47 17.62
N TYR A 39 22.25 14.42 16.39
CA TYR A 39 21.27 15.37 15.87
C TYR A 39 19.95 15.30 16.64
N ILE A 40 19.37 14.11 16.79
CA ILE A 40 18.13 13.91 17.57
C ILE A 40 18.31 14.41 19.01
N ARG A 41 19.43 14.08 19.67
CA ARG A 41 19.71 14.53 21.04
C ARG A 41 19.88 16.05 21.16
N ALA A 42 20.43 16.71 20.13
CA ALA A 42 20.62 18.15 20.11
C ALA A 42 19.30 18.93 19.98
N LEU A 43 18.23 18.32 19.46
CA LEU A 43 16.93 18.96 19.29
C LEU A 43 16.10 19.04 20.58
N GLY A 44 16.47 18.30 21.63
CA GLY A 44 15.90 18.45 22.98
C GLY A 44 14.42 18.04 23.09
N ALA A 45 13.75 18.53 24.13
CA ALA A 45 12.36 18.20 24.50
C ALA A 45 11.29 19.05 23.78
N ASP A 46 11.69 19.97 22.90
CA ASP A 46 10.80 20.92 22.20
C ASP A 46 10.20 20.33 20.90
N TRP A 47 10.07 19.01 20.84
CA TRP A 47 9.62 18.29 19.65
C TRP A 47 8.09 18.23 19.55
N ASP A 48 7.60 18.33 18.32
CA ASP A 48 6.23 17.93 18.01
C ASP A 48 6.16 16.39 18.10
N LEU A 49 5.22 15.87 18.89
CA LEU A 49 5.14 14.46 19.25
C LEU A 49 4.92 13.56 18.02
N ASP A 50 4.26 14.09 17.00
CA ASP A 50 3.97 13.37 15.76
C ASP A 50 5.23 13.23 14.88
N GLU A 51 5.99 14.31 14.67
CA GLU A 51 7.27 14.26 13.94
C GLU A 51 8.31 13.39 14.68
N THR A 52 8.19 13.30 16.00
CA THR A 52 9.09 12.52 16.85
C THR A 52 9.09 11.03 16.51
N THR A 53 7.91 10.49 16.20
CA THR A 53 7.72 9.05 16.10
C THR A 53 8.48 8.46 14.90
N GLU A 54 8.49 9.16 13.76
CA GLU A 54 9.18 8.69 12.55
C GLU A 54 10.69 8.63 12.73
N PHE A 55 11.27 9.64 13.37
CA PHE A 55 12.70 9.67 13.67
C PHE A 55 13.10 8.62 14.71
N LEU A 56 12.26 8.36 15.71
CA LEU A 56 12.52 7.33 16.72
C LEU A 56 12.54 5.93 16.12
N VAL A 57 11.64 5.61 15.20
CA VAL A 57 11.64 4.32 14.50
C VAL A 57 12.94 4.13 13.72
N VAL A 58 13.35 5.14 12.96
CA VAL A 58 14.61 5.10 12.20
C VAL A 58 15.82 5.04 13.12
N ALA A 59 15.81 5.79 14.23
CA ALA A 59 16.86 5.76 15.25
C ALA A 59 17.02 4.36 15.87
N ALA A 60 15.92 3.71 16.23
CA ALA A 60 15.93 2.35 16.77
C ALA A 60 16.53 1.37 15.76
N THR A 61 16.08 1.40 14.50
CA THR A 61 16.64 0.55 13.45
C THR A 61 18.15 0.77 13.25
N LEU A 62 18.61 2.02 13.25
CA LEU A 62 20.04 2.33 13.09
C LEU A 62 20.88 1.87 14.29
N LEU A 63 20.34 1.98 15.50
CA LEU A 63 21.00 1.50 16.72
C LEU A 63 21.07 -0.03 16.76
N ASP A 64 20.00 -0.71 16.38
CA ASP A 64 19.97 -2.19 16.29
C ASP A 64 21.01 -2.69 15.29
N LEU A 65 21.07 -2.06 14.10
CA LEU A 65 22.09 -2.36 13.10
C LEU A 65 23.52 -2.10 13.60
N LYS A 66 23.73 -1.04 14.38
CA LYS A 66 25.04 -0.73 14.98
C LYS A 66 25.42 -1.71 16.09
N ALA A 67 24.48 -2.09 16.95
CA ALA A 67 24.71 -3.01 18.05
C ALA A 67 25.06 -4.41 17.55
N ALA A 68 24.29 -4.94 16.59
CA ALA A 68 24.55 -6.22 15.94
C ALA A 68 25.96 -6.28 15.32
N ARG A 69 26.43 -5.16 14.74
CA ARG A 69 27.73 -5.11 14.06
C ARG A 69 28.93 -4.99 15.00
N LEU A 70 28.77 -4.35 16.17
CA LEU A 70 29.84 -4.16 17.15
C LEU A 70 30.05 -5.39 18.05
N LEU A 71 29.06 -6.29 18.10
CA LEU A 71 29.21 -7.59 18.74
C LEU A 71 30.12 -8.47 17.86
N PRO A 72 31.06 -9.24 18.46
CA PRO A 72 31.93 -10.13 17.70
C PRO A 72 31.05 -11.07 16.88
N ALA A 73 31.24 -11.07 15.56
CA ALA A 73 30.45 -11.85 14.63
C ALA A 73 30.40 -13.32 15.08
N ALA A 74 29.26 -13.75 15.60
CA ALA A 74 28.87 -15.12 15.41
C ALA A 74 28.77 -15.31 13.88
N GLU A 75 29.13 -16.48 13.38
CA GLU A 75 28.72 -16.85 12.03
C GLU A 75 27.20 -16.65 11.93
N VAL A 76 26.64 -16.42 10.73
CA VAL A 76 25.18 -16.32 10.55
C VAL A 76 24.58 -17.66 10.98
N GLU A 77 24.21 -17.76 12.24
CA GLU A 77 23.86 -19.02 12.91
C GLU A 77 22.36 -19.09 13.16
N ASP A 78 21.65 -17.93 13.20
CA ASP A 78 20.24 -17.86 13.52
C ASP A 78 19.40 -16.95 12.57
N GLU A 79 18.08 -17.05 12.73
CA GLU A 79 17.07 -16.30 11.98
C GLU A 79 17.06 -14.80 12.32
N ALA A 80 17.56 -14.41 13.50
CA ALA A 80 17.61 -13.01 13.93
C ALA A 80 18.71 -12.24 13.17
N ASP A 81 19.86 -12.86 12.94
CA ASP A 81 20.94 -12.29 12.12
C ASP A 81 20.51 -12.08 10.66
N LEU A 82 19.71 -13.01 10.11
CA LEU A 82 19.13 -12.87 8.77
C LEU A 82 18.14 -11.70 8.70
N ALA A 83 17.23 -11.61 9.68
CA ALA A 83 16.27 -10.51 9.76
C ALA A 83 16.94 -9.12 9.88
N LEU A 84 18.09 -9.04 10.56
CA LEU A 84 18.88 -7.81 10.67
C LEU A 84 19.51 -7.40 9.33
N LEU A 85 20.00 -8.37 8.54
CA LEU A 85 20.51 -8.11 7.19
C LEU A 85 19.38 -7.64 6.25
N GLU A 86 18.21 -8.25 6.34
CA GLU A 86 17.03 -7.83 5.58
C GLU A 86 16.56 -6.42 5.98
N ALA A 87 16.56 -6.10 7.27
CA ALA A 87 16.21 -4.77 7.76
C ALA A 87 17.16 -3.69 7.24
N ARG A 88 18.46 -4.00 7.16
CA ARG A 88 19.47 -3.13 6.53
C ARG A 88 19.16 -2.89 5.06
N ASP A 89 18.91 -3.95 4.31
CA ASP A 89 18.69 -3.85 2.87
C ASP A 89 17.37 -3.12 2.55
N LEU A 90 16.34 -3.33 3.37
CA LEU A 90 15.09 -2.60 3.32
C LEU A 90 15.30 -1.10 3.60
N LEU A 91 16.11 -0.75 4.61
CA LEU A 91 16.43 0.64 4.92
C LEU A 91 17.13 1.32 3.73
N PHE A 92 18.11 0.65 3.12
CA PHE A 92 18.78 1.17 1.92
C PHE A 92 17.85 1.30 0.72
N ALA A 93 16.97 0.33 0.49
CA ALA A 93 15.96 0.39 -0.56
C ALA A 93 15.04 1.61 -0.38
N ARG A 94 14.56 1.85 0.84
CA ARG A 94 13.74 3.02 1.18
C ARG A 94 14.49 4.33 1.00
N LEU A 95 15.76 4.41 1.39
CA LEU A 95 16.61 5.58 1.17
C LEU A 95 16.80 5.89 -0.32
N LEU A 96 17.04 4.86 -1.14
CA LEU A 96 17.19 5.01 -2.58
C LEU A 96 15.87 5.45 -3.24
N GLN A 97 14.75 4.89 -2.81
CA GLN A 97 13.42 5.27 -3.25
C GLN A 97 13.11 6.73 -2.89
N TYR A 98 13.36 7.13 -1.64
CA TYR A 98 13.18 8.51 -1.21
C TYR A 98 14.04 9.48 -2.03
N ARG A 99 15.32 9.15 -2.28
CA ARG A 99 16.20 9.92 -3.17
C ARG A 99 15.63 10.05 -4.59
N ALA A 100 15.09 8.97 -5.15
CA ALA A 100 14.48 8.99 -6.48
C ALA A 100 13.27 9.93 -6.51
N TYR A 101 12.38 9.85 -5.54
CA TYR A 101 11.22 10.73 -5.45
C TYR A 101 11.60 12.19 -5.22
N LYS A 102 12.57 12.45 -4.35
CA LYS A 102 13.09 13.81 -4.14
C LYS A 102 13.61 14.41 -5.46
N ARG A 103 14.30 13.60 -6.27
CA ARG A 103 14.77 14.02 -7.60
C ARG A 103 13.64 14.32 -8.58
N ILE A 104 12.59 13.49 -8.60
CA ILE A 104 11.41 13.74 -9.43
C ILE A 104 10.65 14.99 -8.98
N ALA A 105 10.53 15.21 -7.67
CA ALA A 105 9.92 16.41 -7.11
C ALA A 105 10.67 17.69 -7.54
N GLU A 106 12.00 17.67 -7.54
CA GLU A 106 12.83 18.78 -8.06
C GLU A 106 12.53 19.05 -9.56
N ILE A 107 12.43 18.00 -10.37
CA ILE A 107 12.12 18.14 -11.80
C ILE A 107 10.72 18.74 -11.99
N PHE A 108 9.74 18.29 -11.22
CA PHE A 108 8.38 18.84 -11.27
C PHE A 108 8.33 20.27 -10.81
N SER A 109 9.04 20.63 -9.74
CA SER A 109 9.14 22.02 -9.30
C SER A 109 9.69 22.91 -10.40
N GLY A 110 10.80 22.52 -11.04
CA GLY A 110 11.37 23.29 -12.16
C GLY A 110 10.42 23.43 -13.35
N ARG A 111 9.71 22.35 -13.70
CA ARG A 111 8.69 22.40 -14.77
C ARG A 111 7.50 23.29 -14.42
N LEU A 112 7.06 23.27 -13.17
CA LEU A 112 5.99 24.15 -12.69
C LEU A 112 6.40 25.61 -12.78
N ASP A 113 7.64 25.95 -12.41
CA ASP A 113 8.17 27.31 -12.54
C ASP A 113 8.26 27.75 -14.01
N ASP A 114 8.63 26.83 -14.91
CA ASP A 114 8.66 27.08 -16.35
C ASP A 114 7.26 27.31 -16.94
N GLU A 115 6.29 26.47 -16.58
CA GLU A 115 4.91 26.55 -17.05
C GLU A 115 4.14 27.73 -16.42
N ALA A 116 4.47 28.13 -15.18
CA ALA A 116 3.88 29.30 -14.54
C ALA A 116 4.16 30.60 -15.32
N ARG A 117 5.24 30.63 -16.11
CA ARG A 117 5.58 31.74 -17.01
C ARG A 117 4.85 31.69 -18.34
N ARG A 118 4.16 30.59 -18.65
CA ARG A 118 3.36 30.41 -19.86
C ARG A 118 1.90 30.73 -19.56
N ARG A 119 1.24 31.40 -20.50
CA ARG A 119 -0.19 31.72 -20.40
C ARG A 119 -0.89 31.16 -21.64
N PRO A 120 -2.02 30.45 -21.47
CA PRO A 120 -2.78 29.99 -22.62
C PRO A 120 -3.26 31.20 -23.41
N ARG A 121 -3.10 31.14 -24.73
CA ARG A 121 -3.60 32.18 -25.63
C ARG A 121 -5.07 31.89 -25.95
N THR A 122 -5.99 32.54 -25.23
CA THR A 122 -7.43 32.43 -25.48
C THR A 122 -7.85 33.45 -26.54
N VAL A 123 -7.43 33.28 -27.79
CA VAL A 123 -7.95 34.05 -28.93
C VAL A 123 -8.68 33.13 -29.88
N GLY A 124 -9.70 33.66 -30.55
CA GLY A 124 -10.31 32.98 -31.69
C GLY A 124 -9.33 32.87 -32.86
N LEU A 125 -9.64 32.02 -33.85
CA LEU A 125 -8.88 31.96 -35.08
C LEU A 125 -8.89 33.32 -35.80
N GLU A 126 -7.79 33.62 -36.49
CA GLU A 126 -7.72 34.80 -37.35
C GLU A 126 -8.79 34.72 -38.48
N PRO A 127 -9.29 35.85 -39.00
CA PRO A 127 -10.44 35.86 -39.91
C PRO A 127 -10.29 34.91 -41.12
N HIS A 128 -9.11 34.91 -41.74
CA HIS A 128 -8.80 34.05 -42.89
C HIS A 128 -8.81 32.54 -42.55
N HIS A 129 -8.55 32.17 -41.30
CA HIS A 129 -8.66 30.79 -40.83
C HIS A 129 -10.08 30.44 -40.39
N ALA A 130 -10.84 31.42 -39.88
CA ALA A 130 -12.24 31.23 -39.52
C ALA A 130 -13.12 30.98 -40.75
N GLU A 131 -12.79 31.61 -41.89
CA GLU A 131 -13.47 31.42 -43.18
C GLU A 131 -13.26 30.03 -43.80
N LEU A 132 -12.20 29.31 -43.39
CA LEU A 132 -11.95 27.93 -43.82
C LEU A 132 -12.77 26.90 -43.03
N LEU A 133 -13.44 27.32 -41.95
CA LEU A 133 -14.28 26.42 -41.17
C LEU A 133 -15.52 26.05 -41.98
N PRO A 134 -15.94 24.77 -41.94
CA PRO A 134 -17.16 24.36 -42.60
C PRO A 134 -18.35 25.12 -42.02
N GLU A 135 -19.33 25.43 -42.89
CA GLU A 135 -20.54 26.10 -42.47
C GLU A 135 -21.25 25.28 -41.38
N VAL A 136 -21.51 25.92 -40.25
CA VAL A 136 -22.11 25.24 -39.09
C VAL A 136 -23.59 25.00 -39.38
N VAL A 137 -23.89 23.85 -39.95
CA VAL A 137 -25.29 23.42 -40.18
C VAL A 137 -25.83 22.78 -38.90
N ILE A 138 -26.55 23.57 -38.12
CA ILE A 138 -27.29 23.07 -36.96
C ILE A 138 -28.55 22.34 -37.45
N ARG A 139 -28.46 21.01 -37.57
CA ARG A 139 -29.57 20.15 -38.06
C ARG A 139 -30.66 19.88 -37.01
N ILE A 140 -30.59 20.51 -35.84
CA ILE A 140 -31.53 20.29 -34.75
C ILE A 140 -32.57 21.40 -34.68
N GLY A 141 -33.84 21.01 -34.56
CA GLY A 141 -34.94 21.93 -34.29
C GLY A 141 -35.03 22.37 -32.82
N PRO A 142 -36.03 23.19 -32.46
CA PRO A 142 -36.24 23.71 -31.10
C PRO A 142 -36.28 22.63 -30.01
N GLU A 143 -36.91 21.49 -30.29
CA GLU A 143 -37.00 20.36 -29.35
C GLU A 143 -35.64 19.69 -29.11
N GLY A 144 -34.78 19.67 -30.14
CA GLY A 144 -33.41 19.17 -30.03
C GLY A 144 -32.54 20.08 -29.16
N PHE A 145 -32.71 21.40 -29.31
CA PHE A 145 -32.08 22.39 -28.43
C PHE A 145 -32.55 22.26 -26.99
N ALA A 146 -33.84 22.07 -26.75
CA ALA A 146 -34.37 21.86 -25.41
C ALA A 146 -33.73 20.64 -24.72
N ARG A 147 -33.57 19.53 -25.44
CA ARG A 147 -32.88 18.33 -24.91
C ARG A 147 -31.40 18.57 -24.59
N LEU A 148 -30.70 19.32 -25.45
CA LEU A 148 -29.30 19.69 -25.21
C LEU A 148 -29.15 20.63 -24.01
N ALA A 149 -30.05 21.62 -23.88
CA ALA A 149 -30.08 22.53 -22.75
C ALA A 149 -30.30 21.76 -21.44
N VAL A 150 -31.26 20.83 -21.41
CA VAL A 150 -31.48 19.95 -20.24
C VAL A 150 -30.21 19.15 -19.91
N ARG A 151 -29.51 18.61 -20.91
CA ARG A 151 -28.28 17.85 -20.70
C ARG A 151 -27.13 18.72 -20.17
N ALA A 152 -26.99 19.95 -20.67
CA ALA A 152 -25.94 20.88 -20.26
C ALA A 152 -26.19 21.48 -18.87
N MET A 153 -27.46 21.72 -18.53
CA MET A 153 -27.88 22.30 -17.25
C MET A 153 -28.06 21.24 -16.15
N ARG A 154 -27.96 19.95 -16.47
CA ARG A 154 -27.95 18.88 -15.45
C ARG A 154 -26.74 19.10 -14.54
N PRO A 155 -26.94 19.11 -13.20
CA PRO A 155 -25.84 19.13 -12.26
C PRO A 155 -24.87 18.01 -12.61
N ARG A 156 -23.57 18.32 -12.68
CA ARG A 156 -22.56 17.29 -12.86
C ARG A 156 -22.73 16.26 -11.73
N PRO A 157 -22.69 14.95 -12.04
CA PRO A 157 -22.66 13.94 -10.98
C PRO A 157 -21.53 14.30 -10.02
N ARG A 158 -21.76 14.10 -8.72
CA ARG A 158 -20.73 14.36 -7.71
C ARG A 158 -19.47 13.60 -8.13
N PRO A 159 -18.29 14.23 -8.11
CA PRO A 159 -17.05 13.53 -8.42
C PRO A 159 -16.95 12.32 -7.48
N GLN A 160 -17.02 11.13 -8.07
CA GLN A 160 -16.76 9.88 -7.37
C GLN A 160 -15.30 9.55 -7.61
N VAL A 161 -14.59 9.23 -6.53
CA VAL A 161 -13.26 8.64 -6.65
C VAL A 161 -13.49 7.18 -7.03
N TYR A 162 -13.22 6.85 -8.29
CA TYR A 162 -13.29 5.47 -8.77
C TYR A 162 -12.18 4.68 -8.09
N VAL A 163 -12.57 3.79 -7.18
CA VAL A 163 -11.65 2.87 -6.48
C VAL A 163 -11.31 1.64 -7.33
N ASP A 164 -11.74 1.60 -8.59
CA ASP A 164 -11.47 0.50 -9.54
C ASP A 164 -9.97 0.28 -9.82
N HIS A 165 -9.11 1.24 -9.44
CA HIS A 165 -7.65 1.14 -9.54
C HIS A 165 -6.97 0.78 -8.21
N ILE A 166 -7.76 0.66 -7.13
CA ILE A 166 -7.30 0.17 -5.84
C ILE A 166 -7.41 -1.35 -5.89
N HIS A 167 -6.31 -2.01 -6.26
CA HIS A 167 -6.15 -3.46 -6.18
C HIS A 167 -5.97 -3.95 -4.73
N ALA A 168 -6.76 -3.41 -3.79
CA ALA A 168 -6.96 -4.03 -2.49
C ALA A 168 -8.06 -5.08 -2.67
N PRO A 169 -7.92 -6.30 -2.12
CA PRO A 169 -9.04 -7.22 -2.03
C PRO A 169 -10.20 -6.48 -1.36
N LEU A 170 -11.34 -6.39 -2.04
CA LEU A 170 -12.53 -5.73 -1.49
C LEU A 170 -13.04 -6.44 -0.22
N VAL A 171 -12.59 -7.68 0.00
CA VAL A 171 -12.94 -8.55 1.12
C VAL A 171 -11.68 -9.33 1.53
N SER A 172 -11.26 -9.23 2.79
CA SER A 172 -10.14 -10.00 3.33
C SER A 172 -10.58 -11.42 3.72
N VAL A 173 -9.86 -12.43 3.26
CA VAL A 173 -10.05 -13.83 3.63
C VAL A 173 -9.77 -14.04 5.12
N GLN A 174 -8.77 -13.35 5.68
CA GLN A 174 -8.46 -13.41 7.11
C GLN A 174 -9.62 -12.90 7.98
N GLU A 175 -10.23 -11.77 7.59
CA GLU A 175 -11.40 -11.23 8.29
C GLU A 175 -12.60 -12.20 8.20
N GLN A 176 -12.86 -12.75 7.01
CA GLN A 176 -13.95 -13.71 6.83
C GLN A 176 -13.73 -15.00 7.62
N ALA A 177 -12.48 -15.46 7.77
CA ALA A 177 -12.17 -16.60 8.62
C ALA A 177 -12.54 -16.37 10.08
N GLY A 178 -12.28 -15.16 10.62
CA GLY A 178 -12.70 -14.79 11.97
C GLY A 178 -14.22 -14.90 12.18
N ILE A 179 -15.00 -14.43 11.20
CA ILE A 179 -16.47 -14.51 11.23
C ILE A 179 -16.94 -15.97 11.19
N VAL A 180 -16.35 -16.78 10.31
CA VAL A 180 -16.69 -18.22 10.17
C VAL A 180 -16.35 -18.98 11.46
N VAL A 181 -15.19 -18.71 12.06
CA VAL A 181 -14.77 -19.31 13.34
C VAL A 181 -15.74 -18.93 14.46
N ALA A 182 -16.11 -17.66 14.59
CA ALA A 182 -17.05 -17.21 15.61
C ALA A 182 -18.40 -17.96 15.52
N ARG A 183 -18.93 -18.13 14.31
CA ARG A 183 -20.18 -18.87 14.08
C ARG A 183 -20.06 -20.36 14.35
N LEU A 184 -18.96 -20.97 13.93
CA LEU A 184 -18.74 -22.40 14.14
C LEU A 184 -18.49 -22.73 15.63
N ARG A 185 -17.92 -21.80 16.41
CA ARG A 185 -17.81 -21.94 17.86
C ARG A 185 -19.18 -21.90 18.56
N GLU A 186 -20.12 -21.11 18.05
CA GLU A 186 -21.48 -21.03 18.61
C GLU A 186 -22.37 -22.22 18.20
N LEU A 187 -22.31 -22.61 16.92
CA LEU A 187 -23.19 -23.63 16.35
C LEU A 187 -22.64 -25.06 16.46
N GLY A 188 -21.32 -25.21 16.60
CA GLY A 188 -20.59 -26.48 16.58
C GLY A 188 -20.50 -27.13 15.18
N GLU A 189 -21.63 -27.19 14.47
CA GLU A 189 -21.75 -27.73 13.11
C GLU A 189 -22.74 -26.89 12.30
N ALA A 190 -22.37 -26.52 11.08
CA ALA A 190 -23.19 -25.71 10.19
C ALA A 190 -22.96 -26.07 8.72
N GLY A 191 -24.00 -25.96 7.90
CA GLY A 191 -23.87 -26.05 6.45
C GLY A 191 -23.25 -24.78 5.86
N PHE A 192 -22.53 -24.89 4.75
CA PHE A 192 -21.92 -23.74 4.08
C PHE A 192 -22.96 -22.67 3.70
N ARG A 193 -24.18 -23.07 3.34
CA ARG A 193 -25.28 -22.13 3.03
C ARG A 193 -25.63 -21.22 4.22
N THR A 194 -25.65 -21.78 5.42
CA THR A 194 -25.88 -21.02 6.66
C THR A 194 -24.70 -20.10 6.98
N LEU A 195 -23.48 -20.55 6.67
CA LEU A 195 -22.28 -19.74 6.85
C LEU A 195 -22.18 -18.57 5.86
N VAL A 196 -23.04 -18.44 4.85
CA VAL A 196 -23.05 -17.33 3.88
C VAL A 196 -24.39 -16.60 3.78
N GLU A 197 -25.33 -16.87 4.69
CA GLU A 197 -26.70 -16.35 4.60
C GLU A 197 -26.80 -14.81 4.71
N ASP A 198 -25.87 -14.19 5.43
CA ASP A 198 -25.78 -12.74 5.67
C ASP A 198 -24.95 -11.99 4.62
N THR A 199 -24.48 -12.65 3.56
CA THR A 199 -23.66 -12.02 2.52
C THR A 199 -24.51 -11.63 1.33
N ASP A 200 -24.43 -10.37 0.90
CA ASP A 200 -25.20 -9.84 -0.23
C ASP A 200 -24.44 -9.90 -1.57
N ASP A 201 -23.14 -10.26 -1.55
CA ASP A 201 -22.26 -10.21 -2.71
C ASP A 201 -21.46 -11.51 -2.93
N THR A 202 -21.13 -11.80 -4.19
CA THR A 202 -20.44 -13.03 -4.59
C THR A 202 -18.98 -13.07 -4.12
N LEU A 203 -18.32 -11.92 -3.95
CA LEU A 203 -16.92 -11.89 -3.52
C LEU A 203 -16.79 -12.35 -2.07
N THR A 204 -17.69 -11.93 -1.19
CA THR A 204 -17.73 -12.36 0.20
C THR A 204 -18.04 -13.86 0.32
N VAL A 205 -18.92 -14.40 -0.53
CA VAL A 205 -19.17 -15.86 -0.59
C VAL A 205 -17.89 -16.62 -0.95
N VAL A 206 -17.15 -16.15 -1.96
CA VAL A 206 -15.87 -16.76 -2.38
C VAL A 206 -14.81 -16.63 -1.29
N ALA A 207 -14.69 -15.47 -0.65
CA ALA A 207 -13.75 -15.24 0.45
C ALA A 207 -14.04 -16.16 1.65
N ARG A 208 -15.30 -16.40 2.00
CA ARG A 208 -15.68 -17.37 3.05
C ARG A 208 -15.38 -18.80 2.67
N PHE A 209 -15.51 -19.15 1.39
CA PHE A 209 -15.12 -20.47 0.92
C PHE A 209 -13.61 -20.68 1.00
N LEU A 210 -12.81 -19.70 0.57
CA LEU A 210 -11.35 -19.73 0.71
C LEU A 210 -10.93 -19.80 2.18
N ALA A 211 -11.57 -19.03 3.05
CA ALA A 211 -11.35 -19.08 4.48
C ALA A 211 -11.62 -20.48 5.05
N LEU A 212 -12.67 -21.18 4.59
CA LEU A 212 -12.94 -22.56 5.01
C LEU A 212 -11.87 -23.54 4.54
N LEU A 213 -11.34 -23.38 3.33
CA LEU A 213 -10.24 -24.22 2.84
C LEU A 213 -8.97 -24.02 3.66
N GLU A 214 -8.68 -22.78 4.06
CA GLU A 214 -7.56 -22.46 4.93
C GLU A 214 -7.74 -23.05 6.33
N LEU A 215 -8.93 -22.89 6.93
CA LEU A 215 -9.25 -23.48 8.23
C LEU A 215 -9.16 -25.01 8.20
N TYR A 216 -9.51 -25.64 7.07
CA TYR A 216 -9.34 -27.07 6.87
C TYR A 216 -7.87 -27.47 6.72
N ARG A 217 -7.07 -26.66 6.00
CA ARG A 217 -5.60 -26.82 5.88
C ARG A 217 -4.93 -26.81 7.26
N GLU A 218 -5.36 -25.90 8.13
CA GLU A 218 -4.91 -25.77 9.53
C GLU A 218 -5.56 -26.81 10.49
N LYS A 219 -6.40 -27.72 9.99
CA LYS A 219 -7.13 -28.74 10.77
C LYS A 219 -8.04 -28.15 11.86
N ALA A 220 -8.45 -26.89 11.73
CA ALA A 220 -9.34 -26.21 12.66
C ALA A 220 -10.82 -26.58 12.43
N VAL A 221 -11.16 -27.04 11.22
CA VAL A 221 -12.50 -27.52 10.86
C VAL A 221 -12.43 -28.86 10.14
N ALA A 222 -13.49 -29.66 10.27
CA ALA A 222 -13.74 -30.84 9.44
C ALA A 222 -14.83 -30.53 8.42
N LEU A 223 -14.63 -31.01 7.19
CA LEU A 223 -15.57 -30.86 6.08
C LEU A 223 -16.15 -32.23 5.73
N ASP A 224 -17.46 -32.28 5.52
CA ASP A 224 -18.17 -33.46 5.05
C ASP A 224 -19.05 -33.11 3.83
N GLN A 225 -18.88 -33.86 2.75
CA GLN A 225 -19.61 -33.67 1.50
C GLN A 225 -19.76 -35.02 0.79
N GLU A 226 -20.96 -35.59 0.83
CA GLU A 226 -21.25 -36.92 0.27
C GLU A 226 -21.20 -36.96 -1.26
N THR A 227 -21.59 -35.87 -1.93
CA THR A 227 -21.64 -35.75 -3.39
C THR A 227 -20.93 -34.47 -3.83
N ALA A 228 -20.15 -34.54 -4.92
CA ALA A 228 -19.48 -33.36 -5.46
C ALA A 228 -20.50 -32.25 -5.77
N LEU A 229 -20.23 -31.02 -5.31
CA LEU A 229 -21.13 -29.87 -5.38
C LEU A 229 -22.47 -30.05 -4.64
N GLY A 230 -22.57 -31.06 -3.78
CA GLY A 230 -23.66 -31.27 -2.85
C GLY A 230 -23.53 -30.39 -1.61
N GLU A 231 -24.35 -30.68 -0.61
CA GLU A 231 -24.30 -29.97 0.68
C GLU A 231 -22.94 -30.16 1.36
N LEU A 232 -22.33 -29.04 1.75
CA LEU A 232 -21.05 -29.01 2.44
C LEU A 232 -21.31 -28.70 3.91
N THR A 233 -21.10 -29.69 4.76
CA THR A 233 -21.25 -29.57 6.20
C THR A 233 -19.89 -29.30 6.83
N VAL A 234 -19.83 -28.28 7.69
CA VAL A 234 -18.61 -27.84 8.36
C VAL A 234 -18.75 -28.04 9.85
N ARG A 235 -17.82 -28.77 10.46
CA ARG A 235 -17.78 -29.04 11.91
C ARG A 235 -16.55 -28.42 12.54
N TRP A 236 -16.70 -27.74 13.67
CA TRP A 236 -15.59 -27.19 14.42
C TRP A 236 -14.76 -28.32 15.06
N THR A 237 -13.44 -28.32 14.83
CA THR A 237 -12.49 -29.28 15.42
C THR A 237 -11.33 -28.62 16.16
N GLY A 238 -11.25 -27.28 16.15
CA GLY A 238 -10.15 -26.48 16.71
C GLY A 238 -10.07 -26.41 18.25
N GLY A 239 -10.92 -27.14 18.98
CA GLY A 239 -10.95 -27.11 20.45
C GLY A 239 -11.39 -25.75 21.04
N ASP A 240 -11.50 -25.68 22.38
CA ASP A 240 -11.83 -24.46 23.14
C ASP A 240 -10.57 -23.61 23.48
N GLY A 241 -9.45 -23.90 22.82
CA GLY A 241 -8.20 -23.16 23.03
C GLY A 241 -8.29 -21.74 22.45
N ASP A 242 -7.72 -20.77 23.18
CA ASP A 242 -7.66 -19.35 22.79
C ASP A 242 -6.72 -19.08 21.59
N ALA A 243 -6.10 -20.13 21.04
CA ALA A 243 -5.31 -20.04 19.83
C ALA A 243 -6.26 -19.92 18.62
N ALA A 244 -6.42 -18.70 18.10
CA ALA A 244 -7.09 -18.48 16.84
C ALA A 244 -6.33 -19.23 15.72
N PRO A 245 -7.02 -19.96 14.83
CA PRO A 245 -6.37 -20.60 13.69
C PRO A 245 -5.69 -19.53 12.82
N THR A 246 -4.44 -19.77 12.46
CA THR A 246 -3.65 -18.83 11.68
C THR A 246 -4.09 -18.91 10.22
N VAL A 247 -4.94 -17.98 9.80
CA VAL A 247 -5.27 -17.80 8.38
C VAL A 247 -4.23 -16.87 7.76
N THR A 248 -3.51 -17.40 6.78
CA THR A 248 -2.46 -16.64 6.08
C THR A 248 -3.08 -15.59 5.15
N ASP A 249 -2.33 -14.51 4.89
CA ASP A 249 -2.71 -13.43 3.97
C ASP A 249 -2.42 -13.79 2.50
N GLU A 250 -2.16 -15.07 2.19
CA GLU A 250 -1.80 -15.56 0.85
C GLU A 250 -2.83 -15.14 -0.22
N PHE A 251 -4.11 -15.13 0.14
CA PHE A 251 -5.22 -14.74 -0.74
C PHE A 251 -5.56 -13.25 -0.72
N ASP A 252 -5.00 -12.51 0.25
CA ASP A 252 -5.22 -11.07 0.44
C ASP A 252 -4.12 -10.23 -0.23
N ARG A 253 -3.05 -10.88 -0.71
CA ARG A 253 -1.99 -10.21 -1.47
C ARG A 253 -2.41 -9.99 -2.92
N PRO A 254 -2.08 -8.83 -3.51
CA PRO A 254 -2.23 -8.66 -4.96
C PRO A 254 -1.38 -9.72 -5.68
N PRO A 255 -1.83 -10.23 -6.84
CA PRO A 255 -1.05 -11.21 -7.60
C PRO A 255 0.35 -10.64 -7.85
N GLY A 256 1.36 -11.37 -7.38
CA GLY A 256 2.75 -11.03 -7.65
C GLY A 256 3.03 -11.01 -9.15
N PRO A 257 4.07 -10.29 -9.61
CA PRO A 257 4.46 -10.36 -11.00
C PRO A 257 4.72 -11.82 -11.38
N THR A 258 4.05 -12.29 -12.43
CA THR A 258 4.26 -13.62 -12.98
C THR A 258 5.74 -13.74 -13.33
N GLU A 259 6.48 -14.60 -12.63
CA GLU A 259 7.82 -14.98 -13.04
C GLU A 259 7.69 -15.70 -14.38
N GLU A 260 7.95 -14.98 -15.48
CA GLU A 260 8.20 -15.62 -16.77
C GLU A 260 9.46 -16.46 -16.60
N GLU A 261 9.27 -17.76 -16.37
CA GLU A 261 10.32 -18.77 -16.46
C GLU A 261 11.09 -18.54 -17.76
N SER A 262 12.33 -18.07 -17.65
CA SER A 262 13.26 -18.05 -18.78
C SER A 262 13.57 -19.48 -19.16
N LYS A 263 12.73 -20.07 -20.02
CA LYS A 263 13.01 -21.35 -20.63
C LYS A 263 13.96 -21.12 -21.79
N THR A 264 15.20 -21.55 -21.52
CA THR A 264 16.32 -21.86 -22.43
C THR A 264 15.92 -22.30 -23.83
#